data_AF-A0A164XK41-F1
#
_entry.id   AF-A0A164XK41-F1
#
_cell.length_a   1.000
_cell.length_b   1.000
_cell.length_c   1.000
_cell.angle_alpha   90.00
_cell.angle_beta   90.00
_cell.angle_gamma   90.00
#
_symmetry.space_group_name_H-M   'P 1'
#
loop_
_entity.id
_entity.type
_entity.pdbx_description
1 polymer ?
#
loop_
_entity_poly.entity_id
_entity_poly.type
_entity_poly.pdbx_seq_one_letter_code
_entity_poly.pdbx_strand_id
1 'polypeptide(L)'
;MGWLKKASRKLVTAVAMTHPRTLASPPPTTLPIHILNYKTPHLHSSTLSPHLNLRPPPRLTYAPPPSSSAASKTMSTEAALDHDTLLKQKRILRTKVKSDLKSMDPAQRAQEDIAIQKIVLEAPWYKSCKGLCAYISCSSLREVDTSNLLSDVLQTTNQDGHSLMGRKLYVPRVEDKNRHMRMLKISSVDDLIANSMNILEPNPVDADGNEREDVMLANDPVDMFILPGLAFDKSGRRLGRGGGYYDTLLMNYQNLAKERGWKQPLLIALSYSVQILDENVIPVAPYDIPIDALVSPSGLILIRQTAFERCQ
;
A
#
# COMPACT_ATOMS: atom_id res chain seq x y z
N MET A 1 34.62 -19.29 6.63
CA MET A 1 35.52 -19.13 5.46
C MET A 1 35.20 -20.24 4.47
N GLY A 2 34.58 -19.91 3.35
CA GLY A 2 34.18 -20.88 2.35
C GLY A 2 33.25 -20.26 1.31
N TRP A 3 33.71 -20.34 0.05
CA TRP A 3 32.91 -20.31 -1.18
C TRP A 3 32.45 -18.94 -1.71
N LEU A 4 33.44 -18.12 -2.11
CA LEU A 4 33.32 -17.23 -3.27
C LEU A 4 34.11 -17.83 -4.43
N LYS A 5 33.45 -18.01 -5.59
CA LYS A 5 33.96 -17.88 -6.98
C LYS A 5 33.23 -18.85 -7.92
N LYS A 6 32.46 -18.28 -8.86
CA LYS A 6 32.70 -18.38 -10.32
C LYS A 6 31.56 -17.72 -11.09
N ALA A 7 31.73 -16.43 -11.39
CA ALA A 7 31.10 -15.80 -12.55
C ALA A 7 32.19 -15.67 -13.61
N SER A 8 31.99 -16.33 -14.75
CA SER A 8 32.92 -16.34 -15.88
C SER A 8 32.74 -15.07 -16.71
N ARG A 9 33.87 -14.43 -17.06
CA ARG A 9 33.96 -13.25 -17.94
C ARG A 9 34.19 -13.68 -19.40
N LYS A 10 33.82 -12.77 -20.30
CA LYS A 10 34.29 -12.50 -21.66
C LYS A 10 33.45 -13.09 -22.81
N LEU A 11 32.81 -12.20 -23.57
CA LEU A 11 33.40 -11.73 -24.84
C LEU A 11 32.89 -10.32 -25.18
N VAL A 12 33.81 -9.38 -25.33
CA VAL A 12 33.60 -8.07 -25.95
C VAL A 12 34.12 -8.22 -27.37
N THR A 13 33.28 -8.00 -28.36
CA THR A 13 33.69 -7.82 -29.76
C THR A 13 33.17 -6.46 -30.21
N ALA A 14 34.11 -5.54 -30.38
CA ALA A 14 33.88 -4.24 -30.97
C ALA A 14 33.75 -4.38 -32.50
N VAL A 15 32.74 -3.74 -33.09
CA VAL A 15 32.70 -3.43 -34.52
C VAL A 15 32.38 -1.94 -34.63
N ALA A 16 33.35 -1.21 -35.14
CA ALA A 16 33.24 0.20 -35.52
C ALA A 16 32.81 0.28 -36.99
N MET A 17 31.75 1.04 -37.30
CA MET A 17 31.55 1.61 -38.64
C MET A 17 30.73 2.93 -38.57
N THR A 18 31.45 4.03 -38.81
CA THR A 18 31.14 5.17 -39.69
C THR A 18 29.79 5.92 -39.61
N HIS A 19 29.89 7.22 -39.25
CA HIS A 19 28.95 8.31 -39.54
C HIS A 19 28.74 8.56 -41.05
N PRO A 20 27.62 9.20 -41.47
CA PRO A 20 27.71 10.64 -41.74
C PRO A 20 26.46 11.50 -41.45
N ARG A 21 26.75 12.80 -41.24
CA ARG A 21 25.97 14.03 -41.57
C ARG A 21 24.71 14.40 -40.76
N THR A 22 24.96 15.30 -39.81
CA THR A 22 24.37 16.64 -39.66
C THR A 22 23.29 17.07 -40.66
N LEU A 23 22.10 17.38 -40.13
CA LEU A 23 21.19 18.42 -40.62
C LEU A 23 20.69 19.22 -39.41
N ALA A 24 20.74 20.55 -39.58
CA ALA A 24 20.60 21.55 -38.54
C ALA A 24 19.14 21.74 -38.09
N SER A 25 18.97 21.97 -36.79
CA SER A 25 17.75 22.46 -36.16
C SER A 25 17.53 23.96 -36.42
N PRO A 26 16.30 24.44 -36.68
CA PRO A 26 15.99 25.86 -36.75
C PRO A 26 15.99 26.51 -35.36
N PRO A 27 16.29 27.83 -35.26
CA PRO A 27 16.44 28.54 -33.98
C PRO A 27 15.08 28.78 -33.28
N PRO A 28 15.08 29.00 -31.95
CA PRO A 28 13.86 29.24 -31.19
C PRO A 28 13.30 30.65 -31.42
N THR A 29 12.01 30.73 -31.74
CA THR A 29 11.26 31.98 -31.85
C THR A 29 11.02 32.57 -30.45
N THR A 30 11.57 33.75 -30.21
CA THR A 30 11.36 34.56 -29.00
C THR A 30 9.98 35.21 -29.07
N LEU A 31 9.10 34.92 -28.11
CA LEU A 31 7.90 35.72 -27.85
C LEU A 31 8.05 36.44 -26.51
N PRO A 32 7.57 37.69 -26.40
CA PRO A 32 7.89 38.59 -25.30
C PRO A 32 7.19 38.21 -23.99
N ILE A 33 7.96 38.31 -22.91
CA ILE A 33 7.51 38.27 -21.52
C ILE A 33 6.63 39.49 -21.27
N HIS A 34 5.32 39.27 -21.05
CA HIS A 34 4.48 40.28 -20.43
C HIS A 34 4.75 40.30 -18.92
N ILE A 35 5.52 41.30 -18.50
CA ILE A 35 5.66 41.73 -17.11
C ILE A 35 4.33 42.37 -16.69
N LEU A 36 3.59 41.72 -15.79
CA LEU A 36 2.56 42.39 -15.00
C LEU A 36 3.08 42.56 -13.57
N ASN A 37 3.51 43.79 -13.30
CA ASN A 37 3.88 44.28 -11.98
C ASN A 37 2.64 44.52 -11.11
N TYR A 38 2.70 43.94 -9.90
CA TYR A 38 2.21 44.41 -8.59
C TYR A 38 0.84 45.09 -8.46
N LYS A 39 0.04 44.55 -7.52
CA LYS A 39 -0.48 45.32 -6.37
C LYS A 39 -1.00 44.42 -5.25
N THR A 40 -0.21 44.30 -4.19
CA THR A 40 -0.67 44.01 -2.83
C THR A 40 -1.28 45.26 -2.19
N PRO A 41 -2.28 45.13 -1.31
CA PRO A 41 -2.45 46.09 -0.22
C PRO A 41 -2.47 45.41 1.16
N HIS A 42 -1.43 45.75 1.91
CA HIS A 42 -1.36 46.17 3.32
C HIS A 42 -2.26 45.54 4.41
N LEU A 43 -1.56 45.00 5.41
CA LEU A 43 -1.93 44.91 6.82
C LEU A 43 -2.31 46.28 7.41
N HIS A 44 -3.29 46.28 8.31
CA HIS A 44 -3.42 47.28 9.36
C HIS A 44 -3.09 46.65 10.71
N SER A 45 -2.12 47.25 11.40
CA SER A 45 -1.83 47.06 12.82
C SER A 45 -2.61 48.05 13.67
N SER A 46 -3.08 47.63 14.84
CA SER A 46 -3.28 48.51 15.99
C SER A 46 -2.87 47.81 17.29
N THR A 47 -1.84 48.38 17.90
CA THR A 47 -1.41 48.36 19.32
C THR A 47 -2.51 48.88 20.27
N LEU A 48 -2.61 48.71 21.60
CA LEU A 48 -1.85 48.09 22.72
C LEU A 48 -2.78 48.15 23.98
N SER A 49 -2.93 47.06 24.75
CA SER A 49 -3.04 46.82 26.24
C SER A 49 -3.79 47.80 27.21
N PRO A 50 -4.01 47.52 28.54
CA PRO A 50 -3.66 46.36 29.40
C PRO A 50 -4.74 45.91 30.45
N HIS A 51 -4.33 44.91 31.26
CA HIS A 51 -4.75 44.55 32.62
C HIS A 51 -5.75 43.40 32.88
N LEU A 52 -5.13 42.27 33.24
CA LEU A 52 -5.62 41.08 33.92
C LEU A 52 -6.30 41.39 35.27
N ASN A 53 -7.45 40.73 35.50
CA ASN A 53 -7.92 40.36 36.84
C ASN A 53 -8.71 39.05 36.74
N LEU A 54 -8.04 37.93 37.00
CA LEU A 54 -8.65 36.60 37.07
C LEU A 54 -9.19 36.37 38.49
N ARG A 55 -10.52 36.33 38.63
CA ARG A 55 -11.19 35.72 39.80
C ARG A 55 -11.26 34.20 39.60
N PRO A 56 -11.00 33.37 40.63
CA PRO A 56 -11.21 31.93 40.52
C PRO A 56 -12.72 31.60 40.55
N PRO A 57 -13.20 30.61 39.78
CA PRO A 57 -14.58 30.15 39.86
C PRO A 57 -14.81 29.32 41.14
N PRO A 58 -16.06 29.24 41.63
CA PRO A 58 -16.39 28.50 42.85
C PRO A 58 -16.30 26.98 42.65
N ARG A 59 -15.84 26.30 43.70
CA ARG A 59 -15.63 24.85 43.76
C ARG A 59 -16.99 24.13 43.83
N LEU A 60 -17.41 23.49 42.73
CA LEU A 60 -18.55 22.57 42.71
C LEU A 60 -18.14 21.25 43.39
N THR A 61 -18.78 20.94 44.52
CA THR A 61 -18.67 19.65 45.20
C THR A 61 -19.49 18.61 44.43
N TYR A 62 -18.81 17.71 43.72
CA TYR A 62 -19.42 16.51 43.14
C TYR A 62 -19.64 15.46 44.22
N ALA A 63 -20.91 15.11 44.47
CA ALA A 63 -21.25 13.87 45.17
C ALA A 63 -21.09 12.68 44.20
N PRO A 64 -20.54 11.53 44.64
CA PRO A 64 -20.38 10.37 43.77
C PRO A 64 -21.74 9.74 43.45
N PRO A 65 -21.97 9.24 42.22
CA PRO A 65 -23.19 8.51 41.88
C PRO A 65 -23.22 7.14 42.58
N PRO A 66 -24.41 6.57 42.84
CA PRO A 66 -24.53 5.26 43.46
C PRO A 66 -23.97 4.16 42.54
N SER A 67 -23.26 3.22 43.15
CA SER A 67 -22.58 2.08 42.53
C SER A 67 -23.57 1.05 41.96
N SER A 68 -23.80 1.07 40.65
CA SER A 68 -24.41 -0.05 39.92
C SER A 68 -23.34 -0.98 39.33
N SER A 69 -22.69 -1.78 40.17
CA SER A 69 -21.50 -2.57 39.80
C SER A 69 -21.78 -3.97 39.24
N ALA A 70 -23.04 -4.35 38.98
CA ALA A 70 -23.37 -5.70 38.49
C ALA A 70 -23.47 -5.82 36.97
N ALA A 71 -23.97 -4.81 36.24
CA ALA A 71 -24.21 -4.91 34.79
C ALA A 71 -22.99 -4.58 33.91
N SER A 72 -22.09 -3.69 34.37
CA SER A 72 -20.87 -3.30 33.62
C SER A 72 -19.75 -4.35 33.66
N LYS A 73 -19.73 -5.23 34.67
CA LYS A 73 -18.71 -6.29 34.79
C LYS A 73 -19.00 -7.50 33.89
N THR A 74 -20.26 -7.75 33.55
CA THR A 74 -20.68 -8.90 32.74
C THR A 74 -20.50 -8.66 31.25
N MET A 75 -20.80 -7.44 30.75
CA MET A 75 -20.58 -7.11 29.34
C MET A 75 -19.10 -7.04 28.96
N SER A 76 -18.24 -6.60 29.89
CA SER A 76 -16.79 -6.51 29.64
C SER A 76 -16.12 -7.88 29.61
N THR A 77 -16.60 -8.86 30.39
CA THR A 77 -16.09 -10.24 30.36
C THR A 77 -16.58 -11.03 29.16
N GLU A 78 -17.84 -10.86 28.74
CA GLU A 78 -18.37 -11.50 27.52
C GLU A 78 -17.69 -10.97 26.25
N ALA A 79 -17.52 -9.65 26.11
CA ALA A 79 -16.82 -9.06 24.97
C ALA A 79 -15.32 -9.44 24.94
N ALA A 80 -14.68 -9.55 26.11
CA ALA A 80 -13.30 -10.02 26.20
C ALA A 80 -13.16 -11.51 25.84
N LEU A 81 -14.13 -12.35 26.25
CA LEU A 81 -14.17 -13.78 25.94
C LEU A 81 -14.43 -14.01 24.44
N ASP A 82 -15.32 -13.22 23.85
CA ASP A 82 -15.59 -13.22 22.41
C ASP A 82 -14.35 -12.79 21.60
N HIS A 83 -13.67 -11.72 22.04
CA HIS A 83 -12.42 -11.27 21.41
C HIS A 83 -11.29 -12.32 21.49
N ASP A 84 -11.07 -12.95 22.65
CA ASP A 84 -10.08 -14.00 22.79
C ASP A 84 -10.41 -15.24 21.93
N THR A 85 -11.70 -15.60 21.86
CA THR A 85 -12.18 -16.67 20.99
C THR A 85 -11.89 -16.36 19.51
N LEU A 86 -12.18 -15.13 19.07
CA LEU A 86 -11.88 -14.67 17.72
C LEU A 86 -10.37 -14.75 17.41
N LEU A 87 -9.52 -14.28 18.33
CA LEU A 87 -8.07 -14.34 18.17
C LEU A 87 -7.54 -15.78 18.09
N LYS A 88 -8.09 -16.69 18.90
CA LYS A 88 -7.78 -18.13 18.86
C LYS A 88 -8.17 -18.76 17.53
N GLN A 89 -9.38 -18.51 17.04
CA GLN A 89 -9.83 -19.01 15.73
C GLN A 89 -8.93 -18.52 14.59
N LYS A 90 -8.62 -17.20 14.56
CA LYS A 90 -7.66 -16.65 13.59
C LYS A 90 -6.30 -17.31 13.71
N ARG A 91 -5.78 -17.56 14.91
CA ARG A 91 -4.48 -18.21 15.11
C ARG A 91 -4.46 -19.64 14.55
N ILE A 92 -5.49 -20.43 14.82
CA ILE A 92 -5.63 -21.80 14.29
C ILE A 92 -5.64 -21.77 12.76
N LEU A 93 -6.44 -20.89 12.16
CA LEU A 93 -6.53 -20.78 10.72
C LEU A 93 -5.20 -20.35 10.08
N ARG A 94 -4.48 -19.39 10.68
CA ARG A 94 -3.13 -19.00 10.23
C ARG A 94 -2.16 -20.17 10.25
N THR A 95 -2.20 -21.01 11.29
CA THR A 95 -1.32 -22.18 11.39
C THR A 95 -1.60 -23.17 10.27
N LYS A 96 -2.89 -23.47 10.02
CA LYS A 96 -3.31 -24.36 8.93
C LYS A 96 -2.81 -23.85 7.59
N VAL A 97 -3.15 -22.61 7.22
CA VAL A 97 -2.81 -22.08 5.89
C VAL A 97 -1.30 -21.90 5.69
N LYS A 98 -0.56 -21.55 6.74
CA LYS A 98 0.92 -21.54 6.67
C LYS A 98 1.51 -22.92 6.39
N SER A 99 0.88 -23.98 6.90
CA SER A 99 1.24 -25.37 6.61
C SER A 99 0.94 -25.69 5.15
N ASP A 100 -0.27 -25.37 4.68
CA ASP A 100 -0.72 -25.63 3.30
C ASP A 100 0.19 -24.93 2.27
N LEU A 101 0.52 -23.66 2.52
CA LEU A 101 1.51 -22.91 1.71
C LEU A 101 2.90 -23.54 1.73
N LYS A 102 3.32 -24.10 2.88
CA LYS A 102 4.62 -24.76 3.01
C LYS A 102 4.66 -26.08 2.22
N SER A 103 3.52 -26.76 2.11
CA SER A 103 3.39 -28.01 1.35
C SER A 103 3.18 -27.82 -0.15
N MET A 104 2.96 -26.60 -0.63
CA MET A 104 2.87 -26.35 -2.07
C MET A 104 4.16 -26.76 -2.77
N ASP A 105 4.01 -27.48 -3.89
CA ASP A 105 5.11 -27.78 -4.77
C ASP A 105 5.75 -26.46 -5.31
N PRO A 106 7.07 -26.29 -5.23
CA PRO A 106 7.72 -25.07 -5.71
C PRO A 106 7.50 -24.78 -7.19
N ALA A 107 7.39 -25.80 -8.05
CA ALA A 107 7.16 -25.60 -9.47
C ALA A 107 5.70 -25.17 -9.73
N GLN A 108 4.73 -25.79 -9.07
CA GLN A 108 3.34 -25.34 -9.08
C GLN A 108 3.23 -23.88 -8.60
N ARG A 109 3.89 -23.52 -7.50
CA ARG A 109 3.84 -22.15 -6.97
C ARG A 109 4.35 -21.13 -7.99
N ALA A 110 5.48 -21.42 -8.64
CA ALA A 110 6.03 -20.55 -9.69
C ALA A 110 5.10 -20.44 -10.92
N GLN A 111 4.40 -21.51 -11.29
CA GLN A 111 3.38 -21.46 -12.34
C GLN A 111 2.20 -20.57 -11.96
N GLU A 112 1.73 -20.68 -10.71
CA GLU A 112 0.67 -19.83 -10.18
C GLU A 112 1.10 -18.35 -10.12
N ASP A 113 2.35 -18.05 -9.72
CA ASP A 113 2.92 -16.70 -9.75
C ASP A 113 2.84 -16.07 -11.16
N ILE A 114 3.24 -16.84 -12.18
CA ILE A 114 3.22 -16.38 -13.58
C ILE A 114 1.77 -16.14 -14.04
N ALA A 115 0.86 -17.08 -13.77
CA ALA A 115 -0.53 -16.98 -14.18
C ALA A 115 -1.22 -15.76 -13.54
N ILE A 116 -1.04 -15.56 -12.24
CA ILE A 116 -1.63 -14.44 -11.50
C ILE A 116 -1.10 -13.11 -12.03
N GLN A 117 0.22 -12.96 -12.16
CA GLN A 117 0.80 -11.70 -12.66
C GLN A 117 0.35 -11.40 -14.09
N LYS A 118 0.26 -12.42 -14.97
CA LYS A 118 -0.25 -12.25 -16.33
C LYS A 118 -1.67 -11.71 -16.36
N ILE A 119 -2.58 -12.28 -15.56
CA ILE A 119 -3.97 -11.83 -15.48
C ILE A 119 -4.04 -10.35 -15.08
N VAL A 120 -3.24 -9.93 -14.10
CA VAL A 120 -3.20 -8.53 -13.66
C VAL A 120 -2.63 -7.62 -14.75
N LEU A 121 -1.49 -7.97 -15.34
CA LEU A 121 -0.83 -7.16 -16.38
C LEU A 121 -1.71 -6.96 -17.61
N GLU A 122 -2.51 -7.95 -17.98
CA GLU A 122 -3.39 -7.88 -19.15
C GLU A 122 -4.67 -7.08 -18.89
N ALA A 123 -5.05 -6.89 -17.62
CA ALA A 123 -6.34 -6.32 -17.23
C ALA A 123 -6.49 -4.82 -17.52
N PRO A 124 -7.64 -4.37 -18.08
CA PRO A 124 -7.90 -2.95 -18.34
C PRO A 124 -7.87 -2.07 -17.08
N TRP A 125 -8.37 -2.60 -15.96
CA TRP A 125 -8.40 -1.90 -14.67
C TRP A 125 -7.01 -1.70 -14.06
N TYR A 126 -6.03 -2.54 -14.43
CA TYR A 126 -4.63 -2.36 -14.04
C TYR A 126 -3.92 -1.38 -14.97
N LYS A 127 -4.13 -1.49 -16.28
CA LYS A 127 -3.52 -0.60 -17.29
C LYS A 127 -3.97 0.86 -17.14
N SER A 128 -5.19 1.09 -16.66
CA SER A 128 -5.71 2.43 -16.38
C SER A 128 -5.30 3.01 -15.01
N CYS A 129 -4.65 2.22 -14.15
CA CYS A 129 -4.23 2.61 -12.81
C CYS A 129 -3.05 3.60 -12.86
N LYS A 130 -3.24 4.80 -12.31
CA LYS A 130 -2.22 5.86 -12.19
C LYS A 130 -1.51 5.83 -10.85
N GLY A 131 -2.20 5.46 -9.77
CA GLY A 131 -1.62 5.33 -8.43
C GLY A 131 -1.80 3.91 -7.89
N LEU A 132 -0.70 3.18 -7.72
CA LEU A 132 -0.69 1.82 -7.22
C LEU A 132 0.04 1.72 -5.88
N CYS A 133 -0.66 1.18 -4.88
CA CYS A 133 -0.06 0.66 -3.67
C CYS A 133 0.11 -0.85 -3.79
N ALA A 134 1.30 -1.40 -3.62
CA ALA A 134 1.54 -2.84 -3.71
C ALA A 134 2.57 -3.32 -2.70
N TYR A 135 2.43 -4.55 -2.22
CA TYR A 135 3.45 -5.18 -1.39
C TYR A 135 4.64 -5.64 -2.24
N ILE A 136 5.81 -5.68 -1.61
CA ILE A 136 6.99 -6.36 -2.17
C ILE A 136 6.95 -7.80 -1.69
N SER A 137 6.83 -8.73 -2.64
CA SER A 137 6.75 -10.15 -2.35
C SER A 137 7.99 -10.62 -1.57
N CYS A 138 7.77 -11.42 -0.52
CA CYS A 138 8.85 -12.07 0.19
C CYS A 138 8.73 -13.59 0.08
N SER A 139 9.72 -14.23 -0.55
CA SER A 139 9.72 -15.68 -0.78
C SER A 139 9.68 -16.48 0.54
N SER A 140 10.31 -15.99 1.60
CA SER A 140 10.28 -16.61 2.94
C SER A 140 8.87 -16.63 3.55
N LEU A 141 8.05 -15.64 3.15
CA LEU A 141 6.68 -15.47 3.57
C LEU A 141 5.69 -16.27 2.70
N ARG A 142 6.15 -16.82 1.56
CA ARG A 142 5.35 -17.56 0.58
C ARG A 142 4.15 -16.74 0.10
N GLU A 143 4.41 -15.49 -0.23
CA GLU A 143 3.44 -14.61 -0.88
C GLU A 143 3.48 -14.83 -2.40
N VAL A 144 2.43 -14.42 -3.10
CA VAL A 144 2.44 -14.37 -4.57
C VAL A 144 3.51 -13.37 -4.99
N ASP A 145 4.24 -13.69 -6.04
CA ASP A 145 5.24 -12.77 -6.57
C ASP A 145 4.58 -11.55 -7.23
N THR A 146 5.10 -10.37 -6.94
CA THR A 146 4.64 -9.08 -7.51
C THR A 146 5.70 -8.42 -8.39
N SER A 147 6.87 -9.04 -8.56
CA SER A 147 8.05 -8.40 -9.18
C SER A 147 7.80 -7.85 -10.59
N ASN A 148 7.03 -8.55 -11.43
CA ASN A 148 6.71 -8.07 -12.78
C ASN A 148 5.73 -6.91 -12.75
N LEU A 149 4.78 -6.91 -11.81
CA LEU A 149 3.83 -5.80 -11.64
C LEU A 149 4.53 -4.52 -11.20
N LEU A 150 5.49 -4.63 -10.27
CA LEU A 150 6.26 -3.47 -9.81
C LEU A 150 7.15 -2.95 -10.95
N SER A 151 7.80 -3.86 -11.68
CA SER A 151 8.68 -3.50 -12.81
C SER A 151 7.91 -2.82 -13.93
N ASP A 152 6.71 -3.29 -14.28
CA ASP A 152 5.84 -2.68 -15.28
C ASP A 152 5.50 -1.22 -14.94
N VAL A 153 5.11 -0.95 -13.69
CA VAL A 153 4.77 0.40 -13.23
C VAL A 153 6.00 1.31 -13.28
N LEU A 154 7.15 0.83 -12.83
CA LEU A 154 8.40 1.61 -12.83
C LEU A 154 8.91 1.89 -14.25
N GLN A 155 8.78 0.95 -15.19
CA GLN A 155 9.24 1.11 -16.57
C GLN A 155 8.35 2.04 -17.38
N THR A 156 7.02 1.92 -17.25
CA THR A 156 6.06 2.78 -17.97
C THR A 156 6.21 4.25 -17.58
N THR A 157 6.50 4.53 -16.31
CA THR A 157 6.81 5.89 -15.83
C THR A 157 8.06 6.51 -16.49
N ASN A 158 9.02 5.70 -16.90
CA ASN A 158 10.27 6.17 -17.51
C ASN A 158 10.19 6.35 -19.04
N GLN A 159 9.19 5.76 -19.71
CA GLN A 159 9.07 5.76 -21.17
C GLN A 159 8.12 6.82 -21.72
N ASP A 160 7.12 7.22 -20.95
CA ASP A 160 6.09 8.16 -21.40
C ASP A 160 6.54 9.62 -21.31
N GLY A 161 7.50 10.03 -22.14
CA GLY A 161 7.88 11.44 -22.33
C GLY A 161 6.76 12.36 -22.83
N HIS A 162 5.56 11.82 -23.04
CA HIS A 162 4.34 12.51 -23.49
C HIS A 162 3.18 12.48 -22.48
N SER A 163 3.27 11.69 -21.39
CA SER A 163 2.30 11.79 -20.28
C SER A 163 2.89 12.70 -19.21
N LEU A 164 2.24 13.84 -18.96
CA LEU A 164 2.66 14.78 -17.91
C LEU A 164 2.58 14.18 -16.48
N MET A 165 2.09 12.94 -16.31
CA MET A 165 2.03 12.20 -15.05
C MET A 165 2.27 10.70 -15.32
N GLY A 166 3.49 10.20 -15.05
CA GLY A 166 3.77 8.77 -15.00
C GLY A 166 3.05 8.07 -13.84
N ARG A 167 2.96 6.74 -13.87
CA ARG A 167 2.29 5.97 -12.80
C ARG A 167 3.10 6.06 -11.51
N LYS A 168 2.41 6.26 -10.39
CA LYS A 168 3.01 6.28 -9.05
C LYS A 168 2.94 4.88 -8.43
N LEU A 169 4.06 4.37 -7.96
CA LEU A 169 4.14 3.13 -7.20
C LEU A 169 4.54 3.42 -5.76
N TYR A 170 3.71 2.98 -4.81
CA TYR A 170 3.99 3.04 -3.38
C TYR A 170 4.14 1.63 -2.81
N VAL A 171 5.14 1.43 -1.98
CA VAL A 171 5.48 0.14 -1.36
C VAL A 171 5.61 0.27 0.16
N PRO A 172 5.35 -0.80 0.93
CA PRO A 172 5.25 -0.70 2.38
C PRO A 172 6.61 -0.52 3.05
N ARG A 173 6.65 0.34 4.06
CA ARG A 173 7.70 0.43 5.07
C ARG A 173 7.10 0.30 6.45
N VAL A 174 7.56 -0.68 7.23
CA VAL A 174 7.11 -0.86 8.61
C VAL A 174 7.97 -0.01 9.53
N GLU A 175 7.36 0.92 10.25
CA GLU A 175 8.08 1.82 11.15
C GLU A 175 8.27 1.20 12.54
N ASP A 176 7.24 0.51 13.05
CA ASP A 176 7.31 -0.09 14.38
C ASP A 176 6.32 -1.25 14.60
N LYS A 177 6.36 -1.82 15.82
CA LYS A 177 5.46 -2.90 16.25
C LYS A 177 4.05 -2.42 16.65
N ASN A 178 3.81 -1.11 16.71
CA ASN A 178 2.52 -0.51 17.04
C ASN A 178 1.60 -0.39 15.83
N ARG A 179 1.96 -1.06 14.73
CA ARG A 179 1.19 -1.14 13.48
C ARG A 179 1.35 0.10 12.60
N HIS A 180 2.38 0.91 12.86
CA HIS A 180 2.72 2.02 12.00
C HIS A 180 3.43 1.50 10.74
N MET A 181 2.76 1.67 9.60
CA MET A 181 3.29 1.34 8.27
C MET A 181 3.01 2.53 7.35
N ARG A 182 4.04 2.96 6.63
CA ARG A 182 3.93 3.94 5.56
C ARG A 182 3.92 3.24 4.21
N MET A 183 3.29 3.84 3.22
CA MET A 183 3.44 3.43 1.82
C MET A 183 4.22 4.53 1.12
N LEU A 184 5.49 4.29 0.84
CA LEU A 184 6.39 5.31 0.29
C LEU A 184 6.57 5.11 -1.20
N LYS A 185 6.58 6.23 -1.94
CA LYS A 185 6.78 6.24 -3.38
C LYS A 185 8.19 5.80 -3.74
N ILE A 186 8.29 4.90 -4.71
CA ILE A 186 9.56 4.50 -5.33
C ILE A 186 9.58 4.85 -6.81
N SER A 187 10.78 5.11 -7.32
CA SER A 187 11.05 5.42 -8.73
C SER A 187 12.00 4.41 -9.36
N SER A 188 12.71 3.61 -8.56
CA SER A 188 13.55 2.49 -9.00
C SER A 188 13.45 1.33 -8.02
N VAL A 189 13.77 0.12 -8.50
CA VAL A 189 14.01 -1.05 -7.63
C VAL A 189 15.20 -0.85 -6.69
N ASP A 190 16.14 0.03 -7.07
CA ASP A 190 17.31 0.39 -6.26
C ASP A 190 16.94 1.22 -5.02
N ASP A 191 15.70 1.70 -4.94
CA ASP A 191 15.16 2.38 -3.75
C ASP A 191 14.95 1.43 -2.56
N LEU A 192 15.01 0.12 -2.80
CA LEU A 192 14.68 -0.92 -1.84
C LEU A 192 15.91 -1.40 -1.07
N ILE A 193 15.76 -1.45 0.25
CA ILE A 193 16.74 -1.97 1.19
C ILE A 193 16.16 -3.16 1.94
N ALA A 194 16.99 -4.17 2.20
CA ALA A 194 16.58 -5.30 3.03
C ALA A 194 16.56 -4.88 4.51
N ASN A 195 15.44 -5.14 5.20
CA ASN A 195 15.39 -5.02 6.66
C ASN A 195 15.98 -6.25 7.37
N SER A 196 15.93 -6.27 8.71
CA SER A 196 16.48 -7.36 9.54
C SER A 196 15.85 -8.74 9.28
N MET A 197 14.71 -8.80 8.58
CA MET A 197 14.03 -10.03 8.18
C MET A 197 14.23 -10.36 6.69
N ASN A 198 15.15 -9.68 5.99
CA ASN A 198 15.37 -9.76 4.55
C ASN A 198 14.12 -9.45 3.70
N ILE A 199 13.20 -8.67 4.26
CA ILE A 199 12.09 -8.10 3.51
C ILE A 199 12.57 -6.78 2.94
N LEU A 200 12.41 -6.60 1.64
CA LEU A 200 12.73 -5.36 0.97
C LEU A 200 11.69 -4.29 1.33
N GLU A 201 12.16 -3.11 1.72
CA GLU A 201 11.37 -1.94 2.05
C GLU A 201 12.06 -0.69 1.48
N PRO A 202 11.34 0.38 1.16
CA PRO A 202 11.95 1.59 0.66
C PRO A 202 12.77 2.28 1.76
N ASN A 203 13.92 2.84 1.39
CA ASN A 203 14.62 3.81 2.23
C ASN A 203 13.72 5.05 2.46
N PRO A 204 13.55 5.58 3.68
CA PRO A 204 12.72 6.77 3.92
C PRO A 204 13.06 7.99 3.08
N VAL A 205 14.33 8.11 2.70
CA VAL A 205 14.84 9.20 1.87
C VAL A 205 15.23 8.70 0.48
N ASP A 206 15.14 9.59 -0.50
CA ASP A 206 15.62 9.35 -1.86
C ASP A 206 17.15 9.54 -1.97
N ALA A 207 17.69 9.35 -3.18
CA ALA A 207 19.12 9.47 -3.45
C ALA A 207 19.66 10.90 -3.26
N ASP A 208 18.78 11.91 -3.34
CA ASP A 208 19.11 13.32 -3.15
C ASP A 208 18.94 13.76 -1.68
N GLY A 209 18.49 12.85 -0.80
CA GLY A 209 18.29 13.10 0.63
C GLY A 209 16.93 13.69 0.99
N ASN A 210 15.97 13.75 0.06
CA ASN A 210 14.62 14.24 0.34
C ASN A 210 13.74 13.12 0.93
N GLU A 211 12.78 13.49 1.76
CA GLU A 211 11.76 12.54 2.23
C GLU A 211 10.91 12.04 1.06
N ARG A 212 10.65 10.73 1.02
CA ARG A 212 9.77 10.14 0.02
C ARG A 212 8.31 10.50 0.27
N GLU A 213 7.59 10.70 -0.81
CA GLU A 213 6.13 10.90 -0.78
C GLU A 213 5.45 9.69 -0.11
N ASP A 214 4.78 9.93 1.01
CA ASP A 214 3.88 8.97 1.66
C ASP A 214 2.49 9.07 1.02
N VAL A 215 1.85 7.93 0.74
CA VAL A 215 0.47 7.88 0.24
C VAL A 215 -0.51 8.67 1.11
N MET A 216 -0.28 8.74 2.43
CA MET A 216 -1.13 9.47 3.37
C MET A 216 -0.99 11.00 3.25
N LEU A 217 0.05 11.47 2.56
CA LEU A 217 0.34 12.88 2.31
C LEU A 217 0.24 13.26 0.82
N ALA A 218 -0.06 12.30 -0.07
CA ALA A 218 -0.19 12.51 -1.50
C ALA A 218 -1.25 13.57 -1.82
N ASN A 219 -1.11 14.29 -2.94
CA ASN A 219 -2.10 15.30 -3.38
C ASN A 219 -3.26 14.69 -4.17
N ASP A 220 -3.09 13.47 -4.68
CA ASP A 220 -4.04 12.75 -5.51
C ASP A 220 -4.33 11.38 -4.88
N PRO A 221 -5.53 10.80 -5.10
CA PRO A 221 -5.82 9.46 -4.62
C PRO A 221 -5.01 8.40 -5.40
N VAL A 222 -4.69 7.31 -4.73
CA VAL A 222 -4.35 6.06 -5.40
C VAL A 222 -5.61 5.35 -5.90
N ASP A 223 -5.47 4.67 -7.04
CA ASP A 223 -6.56 3.97 -7.68
C ASP A 223 -6.77 2.57 -7.11
N MET A 224 -5.70 1.95 -6.60
CA MET A 224 -5.69 0.53 -6.25
C MET A 224 -4.68 0.21 -5.14
N PHE A 225 -5.07 -0.74 -4.29
CA PHE A 225 -4.17 -1.49 -3.41
C PHE A 225 -4.12 -2.95 -3.86
N ILE A 226 -2.90 -3.47 -4.09
CA ILE A 226 -2.61 -4.89 -4.17
C ILE A 226 -2.20 -5.37 -2.78
N LEU A 227 -3.05 -6.19 -2.16
CA LEU A 227 -2.98 -6.57 -0.76
C LEU A 227 -2.44 -8.00 -0.58
N PRO A 228 -1.50 -8.22 0.35
CA PRO A 228 -1.09 -9.55 0.75
C PRO A 228 -2.03 -10.13 1.82
N GLY A 229 -1.97 -11.45 1.98
CA GLY A 229 -2.72 -12.19 2.99
C GLY A 229 -2.25 -13.62 3.11
N LEU A 230 -2.57 -14.27 4.23
CA LEU A 230 -2.41 -15.72 4.37
C LEU A 230 -3.56 -16.45 3.72
N ALA A 231 -4.79 -15.97 3.89
CA ALA A 231 -5.97 -16.54 3.26
C ALA A 231 -7.01 -15.46 2.95
N PHE A 232 -7.88 -15.78 2.00
CA PHE A 232 -9.02 -15.00 1.59
C PHE A 232 -10.21 -15.94 1.46
N ASP A 233 -11.39 -15.52 1.88
CA ASP A 233 -12.60 -16.28 1.56
C ASP A 233 -13.37 -15.65 0.41
N LYS A 234 -14.29 -16.43 -0.18
CA LYS A 234 -15.16 -16.00 -1.28
C LYS A 234 -16.09 -14.84 -0.90
N SER A 235 -16.20 -14.49 0.38
CA SER A 235 -16.94 -13.31 0.87
C SER A 235 -16.06 -12.06 0.99
N GLY A 236 -14.78 -12.14 0.59
CA GLY A 236 -13.83 -11.02 0.60
C GLY A 236 -13.19 -10.76 1.96
N ARG A 237 -13.36 -11.65 2.93
CA ARG A 237 -12.67 -11.53 4.22
C ARG A 237 -11.21 -11.91 4.02
N ARG A 238 -10.32 -11.21 4.73
CA ARG A 238 -8.87 -11.37 4.59
C ARG A 238 -8.25 -11.77 5.91
N LEU A 239 -7.45 -12.84 5.90
CA LEU A 239 -6.65 -13.26 7.03
C LEU A 239 -5.20 -12.81 6.84
N GLY A 240 -4.81 -11.71 7.51
CA GLY A 240 -3.42 -11.26 7.55
C GLY A 240 -2.53 -12.09 8.49
N ARG A 241 -1.24 -11.72 8.59
CA ARG A 241 -0.25 -12.40 9.45
C ARG A 241 -0.44 -12.17 10.96
N GLY A 242 -1.30 -11.23 11.35
CA GLY A 242 -1.64 -10.94 12.75
C GLY A 242 -1.15 -9.60 13.26
N GLY A 243 -0.33 -8.87 12.48
CA GLY A 243 0.12 -7.53 12.85
C GLY A 243 -0.93 -6.43 12.66
N GLY A 244 -1.93 -6.60 11.79
CA GLY A 244 -2.98 -5.58 11.57
C GLY A 244 -2.52 -4.32 10.83
N TYR A 245 -1.29 -4.28 10.30
CA TYR A 245 -0.75 -3.12 9.57
C TYR A 245 -1.63 -2.66 8.41
N TYR A 246 -2.04 -3.57 7.53
CA TYR A 246 -2.89 -3.23 6.39
C TYR A 246 -4.28 -2.76 6.82
N ASP A 247 -4.86 -3.36 7.86
CA ASP A 247 -6.19 -2.97 8.34
C ASP A 247 -6.15 -1.55 8.91
N THR A 248 -5.11 -1.21 9.69
CA THR A 248 -4.88 0.15 10.19
C THR A 248 -4.62 1.15 9.06
N LEU A 249 -3.73 0.82 8.12
CA LEU A 249 -3.43 1.69 6.96
C LEU A 249 -4.69 1.96 6.12
N LEU A 250 -5.43 0.90 5.76
CA LEU A 250 -6.61 1.01 4.89
C LEU A 250 -7.72 1.81 5.55
N MET A 251 -7.98 1.60 6.85
CA MET A 251 -8.94 2.40 7.60
C MET A 251 -8.57 3.88 7.59
N ASN A 252 -7.29 4.21 7.83
CA ASN A 252 -6.82 5.59 7.80
C ASN A 252 -6.92 6.19 6.39
N TYR A 253 -6.55 5.44 5.35
CA TYR A 253 -6.64 5.90 3.97
C TYR A 253 -8.10 6.10 3.53
N GLN A 254 -9.01 5.22 3.92
CA GLN A 254 -10.44 5.35 3.63
C GLN A 254 -11.03 6.62 4.26
N ASN A 255 -10.63 6.94 5.50
CA ASN A 255 -11.00 8.19 6.16
C ASN A 255 -10.43 9.41 5.44
N LEU A 256 -9.14 9.39 5.09
CA LEU A 256 -8.50 10.45 4.30
C LEU A 256 -9.21 10.68 2.97
N ALA A 257 -9.51 9.61 2.24
CA ALA A 257 -10.21 9.69 0.96
C ALA A 257 -11.62 10.28 1.14
N LYS A 258 -12.33 9.93 2.22
CA LYS A 258 -13.63 10.52 2.54
C LYS A 258 -13.51 12.01 2.86
N GLU A 259 -12.54 12.41 3.68
CA GLU A 259 -12.28 13.81 4.05
C GLU A 259 -11.93 14.67 2.83
N ARG A 260 -11.18 14.11 1.89
CA ARG A 260 -10.75 14.78 0.66
C ARG A 260 -11.73 14.65 -0.51
N GLY A 261 -12.86 13.96 -0.33
CA GLY A 261 -13.83 13.71 -1.40
C GLY A 261 -13.30 12.86 -2.55
N TRP A 262 -12.29 12.02 -2.27
CA TRP A 262 -11.68 11.13 -3.24
C TRP A 262 -12.50 9.85 -3.44
N LYS A 263 -12.38 9.28 -4.64
CA LYS A 263 -12.87 7.92 -4.88
C LYS A 263 -12.07 6.93 -4.03
N GLN A 264 -12.76 5.95 -3.45
CA GLN A 264 -12.09 4.87 -2.73
C GLN A 264 -11.29 3.99 -3.71
N PRO A 265 -10.10 3.51 -3.29
CA PRO A 265 -9.25 2.69 -4.12
C PRO A 265 -9.87 1.30 -4.24
N LEU A 266 -9.54 0.60 -5.33
CA LEU A 266 -9.92 -0.79 -5.49
C LEU A 266 -8.98 -1.67 -4.65
N LEU A 267 -9.53 -2.52 -3.79
CA LEU A 267 -8.77 -3.41 -2.91
C LEU A 267 -8.69 -4.81 -3.55
N ILE A 268 -7.58 -5.12 -4.19
CA ILE A 268 -7.36 -6.41 -4.87
C ILE A 268 -6.37 -7.25 -4.07
N ALA A 269 -6.70 -8.51 -3.83
CA ALA A 269 -5.73 -9.49 -3.33
C ALA A 269 -5.19 -10.38 -4.44
N LEU A 270 -3.94 -10.80 -4.30
CA LEU A 270 -3.35 -11.88 -5.08
C LEU A 270 -3.27 -13.13 -4.21
N SER A 271 -3.65 -14.27 -4.77
CA SER A 271 -3.78 -15.50 -3.99
C SER A 271 -3.46 -16.73 -4.80
N TYR A 272 -2.63 -17.61 -4.24
CA TYR A 272 -2.55 -19.00 -4.70
C TYR A 272 -3.90 -19.70 -4.47
N SER A 273 -4.16 -20.77 -5.21
CA SER A 273 -5.43 -21.52 -5.09
C SER A 273 -5.67 -22.06 -3.68
N VAL A 274 -4.60 -22.48 -2.98
CA VAL A 274 -4.69 -23.03 -1.60
C VAL A 274 -5.05 -21.99 -0.53
N GLN A 275 -4.93 -20.70 -0.84
CA GLN A 275 -5.25 -19.61 0.08
C GLN A 275 -6.72 -19.18 -0.02
N ILE A 276 -7.48 -19.72 -0.97
CA ILE A 276 -8.88 -19.40 -1.20
C ILE A 276 -9.75 -20.36 -0.39
N LEU A 277 -10.51 -19.80 0.55
CA LEU A 277 -11.41 -20.54 1.43
C LEU A 277 -12.86 -20.35 1.00
N ASP A 278 -13.73 -21.26 1.45
CA ASP A 278 -15.17 -21.11 1.27
C ASP A 278 -15.71 -19.89 2.02
N GLU A 279 -16.89 -19.43 1.61
CA GLU A 279 -17.51 -18.23 2.13
C GLU A 279 -17.60 -18.21 3.65
N ASN A 280 -17.34 -17.04 4.23
CA ASN A 280 -17.48 -16.74 5.64
C ASN A 280 -16.66 -17.62 6.60
N VAL A 281 -15.69 -18.40 6.10
CA VAL A 281 -14.79 -19.23 6.92
C VAL A 281 -13.86 -18.38 7.76
N ILE A 282 -13.45 -17.20 7.27
CA ILE A 282 -12.53 -16.35 8.02
C ILE A 282 -13.32 -15.59 9.10
N PRO A 283 -12.96 -15.77 10.39
CA PRO A 283 -13.55 -14.98 11.47
C PRO A 283 -13.05 -13.53 11.37
N VAL A 284 -13.96 -12.57 11.50
CA VAL A 284 -13.68 -11.14 11.32
C VAL A 284 -14.03 -10.33 12.56
N ALA A 285 -13.23 -9.29 12.79
CA ALA A 285 -13.50 -8.21 13.73
C ALA A 285 -14.02 -6.98 12.98
N PRO A 286 -14.67 -6.02 13.66
CA PRO A 286 -15.16 -4.79 13.04
C PRO A 286 -14.09 -3.93 12.34
N TYR A 287 -12.82 -4.10 12.72
CA TYR A 287 -11.70 -3.37 12.14
C TYR A 287 -11.00 -4.10 11.00
N ASP A 288 -11.37 -5.34 10.66
CA ASP A 288 -10.77 -6.02 9.51
C ASP A 288 -11.37 -5.46 8.22
N ILE A 289 -10.51 -5.04 7.29
CA ILE A 289 -10.96 -4.44 6.04
C ILE A 289 -11.07 -5.54 4.96
N PRO A 290 -12.27 -5.76 4.37
CA PRO A 290 -12.45 -6.74 3.32
C PRO A 290 -11.83 -6.28 1.99
N ILE A 291 -11.52 -7.24 1.13
CA ILE A 291 -11.09 -6.99 -0.25
C ILE A 291 -12.29 -6.84 -1.17
N ASP A 292 -12.12 -6.14 -2.29
CA ASP A 292 -13.14 -5.98 -3.32
C ASP A 292 -13.09 -7.10 -4.37
N ALA A 293 -11.87 -7.57 -4.69
CA ALA A 293 -11.65 -8.63 -5.65
C ALA A 293 -10.40 -9.46 -5.32
N LEU A 294 -10.35 -10.66 -5.90
CA LEU A 294 -9.26 -11.61 -5.71
C LEU A 294 -8.78 -12.11 -7.08
N VAL A 295 -7.48 -12.04 -7.34
CA VAL A 295 -6.86 -12.67 -8.52
C VAL A 295 -6.17 -13.96 -8.11
N SER A 296 -6.49 -15.03 -8.83
CA SER A 296 -5.93 -16.36 -8.67
C SER A 296 -5.49 -16.91 -10.02
N PRO A 297 -4.80 -18.07 -10.07
CA PRO A 297 -4.45 -18.71 -11.34
C PRO A 297 -5.66 -19.04 -12.21
N SER A 298 -6.83 -19.24 -11.59
CA SER A 298 -8.09 -19.51 -12.28
C SER A 298 -8.79 -18.26 -12.83
N GLY A 299 -8.26 -17.06 -12.55
CA GLY A 299 -8.85 -15.79 -12.99
C GLY A 299 -9.18 -14.83 -11.84
N LEU A 300 -9.90 -13.78 -12.21
CA LEU A 300 -10.42 -12.74 -11.33
C LEU A 300 -11.76 -13.17 -10.71
N ILE A 301 -11.87 -13.07 -9.39
CA ILE A 301 -13.10 -13.28 -8.63
C ILE A 301 -13.55 -11.91 -8.11
N LEU A 302 -14.71 -11.45 -8.58
CA LEU A 302 -15.35 -10.21 -8.12
C LEU A 302 -16.19 -10.49 -6.89
N ILE A 303 -16.06 -9.68 -5.85
CA ILE A 303 -16.70 -9.93 -4.55
C ILE A 303 -17.60 -8.76 -4.15
N ARG A 304 -17.06 -7.54 -4.17
CA ARG A 304 -17.79 -6.34 -3.75
C ARG A 304 -18.22 -5.51 -4.94
N GLN A 305 -19.31 -4.76 -4.77
CA GLN A 305 -19.91 -3.91 -5.81
C GLN A 305 -18.88 -3.00 -6.51
N THR A 306 -17.94 -2.42 -5.75
CA THR A 306 -16.85 -1.59 -6.29
C THR A 306 -15.99 -2.33 -7.33
N ALA A 307 -15.77 -3.64 -7.18
CA ALA A 307 -15.05 -4.42 -8.18
C ALA A 307 -15.90 -4.67 -9.43
N PHE A 308 -17.20 -4.92 -9.30
CA PHE A 308 -18.09 -5.07 -10.46
C PHE A 308 -18.12 -3.81 -11.33
N GLU A 309 -18.11 -2.63 -10.70
CA GLU A 309 -18.13 -1.35 -11.41
C GLU A 309 -16.80 -0.98 -12.07
N ARG A 310 -15.68 -1.53 -11.58
CA ARG A 310 -14.34 -1.09 -11.97
C ARG A 310 -13.55 -2.12 -12.76
N CYS A 311 -13.91 -3.40 -12.68
CA CYS A 311 -13.16 -4.48 -13.29
C CYS A 311 -13.85 -5.11 -14.51
N GLN A 312 -15.10 -4.75 -14.79
CA GLN A 312 -15.82 -5.15 -16.00
C GLN A 312 -15.46 -4.27 -17.20
#